data_AF-A0AAE3ZVM6-F1
#
_entry.id   AF-A0AAE3ZVM6-F1
#
_cell.length_a   1.000
_cell.length_b   1.000
_cell.length_c   1.000
_cell.angle_alpha   90.00
_cell.angle_beta   90.00
_cell.angle_gamma   90.00
#
_symmetry.space_group_name_H-M   'P 1'
#
loop_
_entity.id
_entity.type
_entity.pdbx_description
1 polymer ?
#
loop_
_entity_poly.entity_id
_entity_poly.type
_entity_poly.pdbx_seq_one_letter_code
_entity_poly.pdbx_strand_id
1 'polypeptide(L)'
;MRAAAVRRENAEEYLKLSRQRDARVRLRSAMLIAATIGGGAAGLLLVFAGSQAAWYAALVAVVAVLGVACSPPDRPLVDTAVSSTRAPNLTSDVVLAALGALGVAGINQAISRRRPQNAIRFAEPISRDGPGWRAVLDLPPGVTVDQVVEKRKELASALSRPLGCVWPEGNVEVHPGRLSLWVGDDDLSKSSQPGWPLLKSGTASLFRPVPFGTDQRGRPVAVTLMFASMVIGSIPRVGKTVAARLLLLAGALDVLAEIHAYDLKGMGDLAPVEPVCHRYRAGSDNDDVAYGLADMRELEAELTRRARVLRELPRELCPRPSRRRASSGNGWSTGTSVTRSRSRIP
;
A
#
# COMPACT_ATOMS: atom_id res chain seq x y z
N MET A 1 -44.82 22.46 -2.59
CA MET A 1 -45.90 23.33 -3.13
C MET A 1 -47.13 23.43 -2.23
N ARG A 2 -47.77 22.34 -1.74
CA ARG A 2 -48.91 22.44 -0.79
C ARG A 2 -48.60 23.17 0.52
N ALA A 3 -47.44 22.87 1.11
CA ALA A 3 -46.93 23.57 2.29
C ALA A 3 -46.65 25.07 2.02
N ALA A 4 -46.52 25.50 0.76
CA ALA A 4 -46.36 26.90 0.40
C ALA A 4 -47.71 27.61 0.20
N ALA A 5 -48.73 26.92 -0.32
CA ALA A 5 -50.10 27.44 -0.43
C ALA A 5 -50.79 27.60 0.93
N VAL A 6 -50.59 26.64 1.86
CA VAL A 6 -51.09 26.73 3.25
C VAL A 6 -50.43 27.89 4.02
N ARG A 7 -49.13 28.13 3.79
CA ARG A 7 -48.40 29.28 4.37
C ARG A 7 -48.83 30.64 3.82
N ARG A 8 -49.57 30.68 2.71
CA ARG A 8 -50.07 31.91 2.08
C ARG A 8 -51.57 32.15 2.36
N GLU A 9 -52.20 31.33 3.20
CA GLU A 9 -53.63 31.42 3.58
C GLU A 9 -54.63 31.46 2.40
N ASN A 10 -54.19 31.11 1.19
CA ASN A 10 -55.03 31.11 0.00
C ASN A 10 -55.89 29.84 -0.08
N ALA A 11 -57.10 29.91 0.49
CA ALA A 11 -58.05 28.81 0.55
C ALA A 11 -58.45 28.28 -0.85
N GLU A 12 -58.58 29.15 -1.86
CA GLU A 12 -58.99 28.74 -3.21
C GLU A 12 -57.95 27.89 -3.93
N GLU A 13 -56.67 28.25 -3.83
CA GLU A 13 -55.58 27.52 -4.47
C GLU A 13 -55.38 26.14 -3.82
N TYR A 14 -55.56 26.08 -2.50
CA TYR A 14 -55.58 24.83 -1.76
C TYR A 14 -56.74 23.92 -2.20
N LEU A 15 -57.96 24.45 -2.32
CA LEU A 15 -59.13 23.69 -2.78
C LEU A 15 -58.96 23.17 -4.21
N LYS A 16 -58.37 23.95 -5.14
CA LYS A 16 -58.05 23.49 -6.50
C LYS A 16 -57.03 22.35 -6.49
N LEU A 17 -55.96 22.46 -5.69
CA LEU A 17 -54.94 21.42 -5.53
C LEU A 17 -55.46 20.16 -4.80
N SER A 18 -56.46 20.30 -3.93
CA SER A 18 -57.16 19.18 -3.28
C SER A 18 -58.06 18.45 -4.27
N ARG A 19 -58.91 19.16 -5.03
CA ARG A 19 -59.78 18.54 -6.05
C ARG A 19 -58.99 17.76 -7.11
N GLN A 20 -57.84 18.28 -7.56
CA GLN A 20 -56.94 17.55 -8.47
C GLN A 20 -56.28 16.32 -7.83
N ARG A 21 -56.12 16.30 -6.49
CA ARG A 21 -55.69 15.11 -5.76
C ARG A 21 -56.82 14.11 -5.71
N ASP A 22 -58.02 14.55 -5.32
CA ASP A 22 -59.16 13.67 -5.11
C ASP A 22 -59.59 13.01 -6.42
N ALA A 23 -59.51 13.72 -7.55
CA ALA A 23 -59.72 13.13 -8.87
C ALA A 23 -58.67 12.05 -9.20
N ARG A 24 -57.38 12.30 -8.92
CA ARG A 24 -56.31 11.30 -9.14
C ARG A 24 -56.38 10.13 -8.17
N VAL A 25 -56.76 10.37 -6.92
CA VAL A 25 -56.93 9.33 -5.90
C VAL A 25 -58.14 8.48 -6.25
N ARG A 26 -59.27 9.08 -6.65
CA ARG A 26 -60.46 8.36 -7.13
C ARG A 26 -60.16 7.51 -8.36
N LEU A 27 -59.41 8.05 -9.32
CA LEU A 27 -59.00 7.29 -10.50
C LEU A 27 -58.09 6.12 -10.12
N ARG A 28 -57.08 6.35 -9.26
CA ARG A 28 -56.18 5.30 -8.77
C ARG A 28 -56.88 4.26 -7.93
N SER A 29 -57.82 4.65 -7.07
CA SER A 29 -58.59 3.72 -6.26
C SER A 29 -59.57 2.93 -7.11
N ALA A 30 -60.22 3.56 -8.10
CA ALA A 30 -61.07 2.87 -9.06
C ALA A 30 -60.27 1.88 -9.92
N MET A 31 -59.09 2.27 -10.40
CA MET A 31 -58.17 1.37 -11.12
C MET A 31 -57.69 0.22 -10.25
N LEU A 32 -57.36 0.48 -8.98
CA LEU A 32 -56.94 -0.55 -8.03
C LEU A 32 -58.08 -1.54 -7.76
N ILE A 33 -59.29 -1.05 -7.49
CA ILE A 33 -60.46 -1.89 -7.25
C ILE A 33 -60.80 -2.73 -8.49
N ALA A 34 -60.80 -2.11 -9.68
CA ALA A 34 -61.03 -2.82 -10.94
C ALA A 34 -59.95 -3.87 -11.20
N ALA A 35 -58.68 -3.58 -10.92
CA ALA A 35 -57.59 -4.53 -11.06
C ALA A 35 -57.70 -5.69 -10.06
N THR A 36 -58.09 -5.43 -8.81
CA THR A 36 -58.29 -6.48 -7.80
C THR A 36 -59.47 -7.39 -8.16
N ILE A 37 -60.58 -6.82 -8.62
CA ILE A 37 -61.77 -7.60 -9.05
C ILE A 37 -61.44 -8.40 -10.31
N GLY A 38 -60.82 -7.78 -11.32
CA GLY A 38 -60.42 -8.44 -12.56
C GLY A 38 -59.39 -9.55 -12.35
N GLY A 39 -58.38 -9.29 -11.51
CA GLY A 39 -57.37 -10.28 -11.13
C GLY A 39 -57.95 -11.43 -10.31
N GLY A 40 -58.86 -11.14 -9.38
CA GLY A 40 -59.57 -12.16 -8.60
C GLY A 40 -60.45 -13.06 -9.47
N ALA A 41 -61.21 -12.49 -10.41
CA ALA A 41 -62.04 -13.24 -11.35
C ALA A 41 -61.19 -14.11 -12.30
N ALA A 42 -60.09 -13.58 -12.83
CA ALA A 42 -59.15 -14.32 -13.66
C ALA A 42 -58.48 -15.48 -12.88
N GLY A 43 -58.11 -15.24 -11.62
CA GLY A 43 -57.58 -16.26 -10.73
C GLY A 43 -58.59 -17.38 -10.47
N LEU A 44 -59.86 -17.04 -10.23
CA LEU A 44 -60.92 -18.01 -10.01
C LEU A 44 -61.19 -18.87 -11.26
N LEU A 45 -61.19 -18.27 -12.44
CA LEU A 45 -61.32 -18.97 -13.73
C LEU A 45 -60.14 -19.93 -13.98
N LEU A 46 -58.91 -19.52 -13.66
CA LEU A 46 -57.74 -20.40 -13.72
C LEU A 46 -57.86 -21.58 -12.76
N VAL A 47 -58.47 -21.39 -11.58
CA VAL A 47 -58.65 -22.44 -10.58
C VAL A 47 -59.66 -23.50 -11.02
N PHE A 48 -60.81 -23.08 -11.55
CA PHE A 48 -61.92 -24.00 -11.87
C PHE A 48 -61.90 -24.54 -13.30
N ALA A 49 -61.24 -23.87 -14.24
CA ALA A 49 -61.26 -24.23 -15.66
C ALA A 49 -59.87 -24.34 -16.33
N GLY A 50 -58.78 -24.09 -15.59
CA GLY A 50 -57.42 -24.10 -16.12
C GLY A 50 -56.82 -25.50 -16.26
N SER A 51 -56.18 -25.78 -17.40
CA SER A 51 -55.31 -26.94 -17.56
C SER A 51 -54.03 -26.78 -16.73
N GLN A 52 -53.32 -27.87 -16.43
CA GLN A 52 -52.07 -27.83 -15.65
C GLN A 52 -51.00 -26.92 -16.28
N ALA A 53 -50.99 -26.78 -17.61
CA ALA A 53 -50.12 -25.85 -18.33
C ALA A 53 -50.47 -24.37 -18.06
N ALA A 54 -51.76 -24.04 -17.91
CA ALA A 54 -52.21 -22.68 -17.61
C ALA A 54 -51.77 -22.23 -16.21
N TRP A 55 -51.72 -23.17 -15.25
CA TRP A 55 -51.19 -22.91 -13.92
C TRP A 55 -49.71 -22.58 -13.91
N TYR A 56 -48.89 -23.35 -14.64
CA TYR A 56 -47.46 -23.06 -14.76
C TYR A 56 -47.20 -21.73 -15.47
N ALA A 57 -47.96 -21.42 -16.53
CA ALA A 57 -47.85 -20.13 -17.23
C ALA A 57 -48.25 -18.95 -16.31
N ALA A 58 -49.32 -19.08 -15.52
CA ALA A 58 -49.75 -18.07 -14.56
C ALA A 58 -48.70 -17.86 -13.46
N LEU A 59 -48.11 -18.94 -12.93
CA LEU A 59 -47.04 -18.87 -11.95
C LEU A 59 -45.82 -18.11 -12.50
N VAL A 60 -45.38 -18.45 -13.71
CA VAL A 60 -44.26 -17.76 -14.38
C VAL A 60 -44.58 -16.28 -14.61
N ALA A 61 -45.80 -15.95 -15.05
CA ALA A 61 -46.21 -14.56 -15.25
C ALA A 61 -46.24 -13.77 -13.94
N VAL A 62 -46.75 -14.34 -12.85
CA VAL A 62 -46.74 -13.70 -11.52
C VAL A 62 -45.32 -13.49 -11.03
N VAL A 63 -44.45 -14.49 -11.14
CA VAL A 63 -43.04 -14.39 -10.75
C VAL A 63 -42.31 -13.33 -11.58
N ALA A 64 -42.57 -13.25 -12.89
CA ALA A 64 -41.97 -12.24 -13.76
C ALA A 64 -42.45 -10.81 -13.42
N VAL A 65 -43.74 -10.63 -13.18
CA VAL A 65 -44.31 -9.33 -12.79
C VAL A 65 -43.78 -8.88 -11.43
N LEU A 66 -43.72 -9.79 -10.45
CA LEU A 66 -43.12 -9.50 -9.14
C LEU A 66 -41.62 -9.20 -9.27
N GLY A 67 -40.90 -9.93 -10.12
CA GLY A 67 -39.49 -9.68 -10.40
C GLY A 67 -39.24 -8.28 -10.97
N VAL A 68 -40.08 -7.82 -11.90
CA VAL A 68 -39.95 -6.47 -12.49
C VAL A 68 -40.44 -5.37 -11.53
N ALA A 69 -41.54 -5.59 -10.82
CA ALA A 69 -42.14 -4.59 -9.94
C ALA A 69 -41.39 -4.43 -8.61
N CYS A 70 -40.74 -5.49 -8.13
CA CYS A 70 -40.05 -5.50 -6.83
C CYS A 70 -38.51 -5.46 -6.95
N SER A 71 -37.91 -5.38 -8.14
CA SER A 71 -36.46 -5.20 -8.27
C SER A 71 -36.08 -3.74 -7.99
N PRO A 72 -35.33 -3.45 -6.90
CA PRO A 72 -34.76 -2.13 -6.69
C PRO A 72 -33.73 -1.84 -7.81
N PRO A 73 -33.66 -0.60 -8.34
CA PRO A 73 -32.65 -0.24 -9.34
C PRO A 73 -31.21 -0.46 -8.85
N ASP A 74 -30.98 -0.28 -7.55
CA ASP A 74 -29.64 -0.32 -6.94
C ASP A 74 -29.26 -1.71 -6.38
N ARG A 75 -30.14 -2.72 -6.49
CA ARG A 75 -29.89 -4.10 -6.03
C ARG A 75 -30.56 -5.10 -6.98
N PRO A 76 -29.89 -5.50 -8.07
CA PRO A 76 -30.43 -6.54 -8.94
C PRO A 76 -30.64 -7.84 -8.14
N LEU A 77 -31.77 -8.51 -8.39
CA LEU A 77 -32.14 -9.77 -7.72
C LEU A 77 -31.22 -10.95 -8.05
N VAL A 78 -30.45 -10.83 -9.13
CA VAL A 78 -29.42 -11.79 -9.55
C VAL A 78 -28.09 -11.07 -9.51
N ASP A 79 -27.23 -11.48 -8.59
CA ASP A 79 -25.86 -10.99 -8.51
C ASP A 79 -25.03 -11.71 -9.58
N THR A 80 -24.62 -10.99 -10.62
CA THR A 80 -23.61 -11.53 -11.54
C THR A 80 -22.32 -11.64 -10.75
N ALA A 81 -21.72 -12.83 -10.67
CA ALA A 81 -20.41 -13.03 -10.07
C ALA A 81 -19.41 -12.06 -10.70
N VAL A 82 -19.16 -10.94 -10.01
CA VAL A 82 -18.24 -9.91 -10.47
C VAL A 82 -16.86 -10.53 -10.30
N SER A 83 -16.32 -11.11 -11.38
CA SER A 83 -14.92 -11.45 -11.43
C SER A 83 -14.18 -10.17 -11.12
N SER A 84 -13.46 -10.14 -10.00
CA SER A 84 -12.60 -9.01 -9.62
C SER A 84 -11.89 -8.52 -10.87
N THR A 85 -12.14 -7.29 -11.29
CA THR A 85 -11.52 -6.71 -12.47
C THR A 85 -10.01 -6.73 -12.25
N ARG A 86 -9.35 -7.78 -12.75
CA ARG A 86 -7.90 -7.93 -12.63
C ARG A 86 -7.31 -6.74 -13.34
N ALA A 87 -6.51 -5.94 -12.62
CA ALA A 87 -5.94 -4.72 -13.18
C ALA A 87 -5.27 -5.05 -14.52
N PRO A 88 -5.54 -4.28 -15.59
CA PRO A 88 -5.04 -4.60 -16.92
C PRO A 88 -3.51 -4.72 -16.92
N ASN A 89 -3.00 -5.61 -17.78
CA ASN A 89 -1.55 -5.81 -17.94
C ASN A 89 -0.86 -4.48 -18.25
N LEU A 90 0.36 -4.32 -17.73
CA LEU A 90 1.13 -3.11 -17.99
C LEU A 90 1.65 -3.13 -19.44
N THR A 91 1.00 -2.40 -20.33
CA THR A 91 1.45 -2.20 -21.72
C THR A 91 2.04 -0.81 -21.89
N SER A 92 2.84 -0.63 -22.94
CA SER A 92 3.45 0.66 -23.26
C SER A 92 2.40 1.76 -23.44
N ASP A 93 1.27 1.46 -24.08
CA ASP A 93 0.19 2.43 -24.30
C ASP A 93 -0.47 2.87 -23.00
N VAL A 94 -0.66 1.95 -22.04
CA VAL A 94 -1.20 2.27 -20.71
C VAL A 94 -0.24 3.17 -19.94
N VAL A 95 1.06 2.90 -20.01
CA VAL A 95 2.09 3.75 -19.36
C VAL A 95 2.13 5.14 -20.00
N LEU A 96 2.09 5.23 -21.33
CA LEU A 96 2.08 6.51 -22.04
C LEU A 96 0.82 7.33 -21.75
N ALA A 97 -0.35 6.69 -21.75
CA ALA A 97 -1.61 7.32 -21.40
C ALA A 97 -1.59 7.84 -19.95
N ALA A 98 -1.05 7.04 -19.02
CA ALA A 98 -0.93 7.42 -17.63
C ALA A 98 0.04 8.60 -17.42
N LEU A 99 1.18 8.61 -18.12
CA LEU A 99 2.13 9.73 -18.07
C LEU A 99 1.54 11.02 -18.67
N GLY A 100 0.74 10.93 -19.74
CA GLY A 100 0.00 12.06 -20.30
C GLY A 100 -1.07 12.62 -19.35
N ALA A 101 -1.70 11.76 -18.55
CA ALA A 101 -2.70 12.17 -17.56
C ALA A 101 -2.11 12.96 -16.38
N LEU A 102 -0.79 12.92 -16.15
CA LEU A 102 -0.14 13.63 -15.04
C LEU A 102 -0.18 15.15 -15.17
N GLY A 103 -0.42 15.68 -16.37
CA GLY A 103 -0.47 17.13 -16.61
C GLY A 103 0.90 17.81 -16.58
N VAL A 104 2.00 17.05 -16.69
CA VAL A 104 3.35 17.63 -16.78
C VAL A 104 3.54 18.23 -18.17
N ALA A 105 3.74 19.56 -18.24
CA ALA A 105 3.78 20.30 -19.49
C ALA A 105 4.78 19.73 -20.51
N GLY A 106 5.97 19.33 -20.06
CA GLY A 106 6.98 18.73 -20.93
C GLY A 106 6.57 17.37 -21.51
N ILE A 107 5.84 16.54 -20.75
CA ILE A 107 5.30 15.27 -21.23
C ILE A 107 4.16 15.50 -22.24
N ASN A 108 3.22 16.39 -21.90
CA ASN A 108 2.07 16.67 -22.76
C ASN A 108 2.47 17.33 -24.09
N GLN A 109 3.46 18.23 -24.06
CA GLN A 109 4.04 18.80 -25.27
C GLN A 109 4.77 17.76 -26.11
N ALA A 110 5.49 16.82 -25.49
CA ALA A 110 6.16 15.76 -26.22
C ALA A 110 5.15 14.81 -26.91
N ILE A 111 4.08 14.42 -26.20
CA ILE A 111 3.02 13.53 -26.72
C ILE A 111 2.21 14.21 -27.83
N SER A 112 2.01 15.53 -27.77
CA SER A 112 1.24 16.28 -28.79
C SER A 112 2.08 16.66 -30.02
N ARG A 113 3.38 16.98 -29.86
CA ARG A 113 4.27 17.41 -30.96
C ARG A 113 4.94 16.25 -31.70
N ARG A 114 5.17 15.12 -31.05
CA ARG A 114 5.72 13.90 -31.66
C ARG A 114 4.65 12.82 -31.66
N ARG A 115 4.72 11.84 -32.58
CA ARG A 115 3.93 10.62 -32.40
C ARG A 115 4.24 10.03 -31.00
N PRO A 116 3.25 9.53 -30.24
CA PRO A 116 3.44 9.10 -28.86
C PRO A 116 4.60 8.11 -28.67
N GLN A 117 4.86 7.25 -29.68
CA GLN A 117 5.98 6.30 -29.68
C GLN A 117 7.38 6.94 -29.82
N ASN A 118 7.49 8.18 -30.33
CA ASN A 118 8.75 8.93 -30.47
C ASN A 118 8.94 10.02 -29.40
N ALA A 119 7.93 10.24 -28.55
CA ALA A 119 7.95 11.24 -27.48
C ALA A 119 8.68 10.72 -26.23
N ILE A 120 8.45 9.45 -25.90
CA ILE A 120 8.99 8.76 -24.74
C ILE A 120 9.59 7.44 -25.25
N ARG A 121 10.89 7.25 -25.04
CA ARG A 121 11.58 6.05 -25.50
C ARG A 121 11.62 5.03 -24.39
N PHE A 122 11.06 3.85 -24.62
CA PHE A 122 11.28 2.71 -23.73
C PHE A 122 12.72 2.21 -23.91
N ALA A 123 13.52 2.34 -22.85
CA ALA A 123 14.91 1.91 -22.87
C ALA A 123 15.03 0.38 -22.80
N GLU A 124 14.08 -0.26 -22.12
CA GLU A 124 13.98 -1.72 -21.99
C GLU A 124 12.54 -2.17 -22.30
N PRO A 125 12.35 -3.39 -22.85
CA PRO A 125 11.03 -4.00 -22.94
C PRO A 125 10.38 -4.14 -21.55
N ILE A 126 9.07 -3.95 -21.49
CA ILE A 126 8.32 -4.16 -20.24
C ILE A 126 8.42 -5.64 -19.86
N SER A 127 9.00 -5.91 -18.69
CA SER A 127 9.27 -7.27 -18.21
C SER A 127 8.70 -7.48 -16.82
N ARG A 128 8.52 -8.76 -16.44
CA ARG A 128 8.21 -9.14 -15.06
C ARG A 128 9.42 -8.89 -14.17
N ASP A 129 9.20 -8.34 -12.98
CA ASP A 129 10.22 -8.17 -11.92
C ASP A 129 9.57 -8.39 -10.55
N GLY A 130 9.76 -9.59 -9.99
CA GLY A 130 9.08 -10.01 -8.77
C GLY A 130 7.55 -10.12 -8.95
N PRO A 131 6.75 -9.74 -7.93
CA PRO A 131 5.28 -9.75 -8.00
C PRO A 131 4.72 -8.52 -8.75
N GLY A 132 5.30 -8.19 -9.90
CA GLY A 132 4.94 -6.99 -10.65
C GLY A 132 5.59 -6.87 -12.03
N TRP A 133 5.38 -5.71 -12.64
CA TRP A 133 5.90 -5.31 -13.94
C TRP A 133 6.90 -4.17 -13.78
N ARG A 134 7.95 -4.17 -14.59
CA ARG A 134 8.92 -3.09 -14.67
C ARG A 134 8.90 -2.48 -16.06
N ALA A 135 8.77 -1.16 -16.13
CA ALA A 135 8.90 -0.38 -17.34
C ALA A 135 10.02 0.65 -17.17
N VAL A 136 11.05 0.61 -18.02
CA VAL A 136 12.14 1.58 -18.01
C VAL A 136 12.02 2.47 -19.23
N LEU A 137 11.87 3.78 -19.01
CA LEU A 137 11.62 4.76 -20.06
C LEU A 137 12.42 6.04 -19.85
N ASP A 138 12.79 6.66 -20.96
CA ASP A 138 13.47 7.95 -21.00
C ASP A 138 12.40 9.04 -21.18
N LEU A 139 12.31 9.93 -20.19
CA LEU A 139 11.41 11.09 -20.21
C LEU A 139 11.88 12.16 -21.22
N PRO A 140 10.97 13.02 -21.71
CA PRO A 140 11.34 14.09 -22.62
C PRO A 140 12.36 15.07 -22.02
N PRO A 141 13.17 15.74 -22.86
CA PRO A 141 14.15 16.72 -22.39
C PRO A 141 13.49 17.80 -21.51
N GLY A 142 14.11 18.09 -20.36
CA GLY A 142 13.61 19.09 -19.40
C GLY A 142 12.63 18.56 -18.35
N VAL A 143 12.19 17.30 -18.45
CA VAL A 143 11.38 16.63 -17.42
C VAL A 143 12.27 15.73 -16.57
N THR A 144 12.23 15.92 -15.25
CA THR A 144 12.95 15.07 -14.30
C THR A 144 12.04 14.00 -13.71
N VAL A 145 12.62 12.90 -13.24
CA VAL A 145 11.88 11.85 -12.55
C VAL A 145 11.22 12.37 -11.28
N ASP A 146 11.83 13.32 -10.58
CA ASP A 146 11.27 13.91 -9.35
C ASP A 146 9.87 14.50 -9.58
N GLN A 147 9.62 15.14 -10.73
CA GLN A 147 8.30 15.67 -11.08
C GLN A 147 7.24 14.56 -11.21
N VAL A 148 7.64 13.37 -11.65
CA VAL A 148 6.77 12.18 -11.74
C VAL A 148 6.57 11.54 -10.37
N VAL A 149 7.63 11.48 -9.55
CA VAL A 149 7.60 10.94 -8.18
C VAL A 149 6.70 11.77 -7.27
N GLU A 150 6.75 13.10 -7.36
CA GLU A 150 5.86 13.99 -6.62
C GLU A 150 4.38 13.75 -6.96
N LYS A 151 4.09 13.42 -8.23
CA LYS A 151 2.76 13.11 -8.75
C LYS A 151 2.40 11.63 -8.71
N ARG A 152 3.01 10.87 -7.80
CA ARG A 152 2.78 9.42 -7.68
C ARG A 152 1.30 9.06 -7.44
N LYS A 153 0.54 9.89 -6.70
CA LYS A 153 -0.87 9.61 -6.40
C LYS A 153 -1.74 9.71 -7.66
N GLU A 154 -1.49 10.74 -8.46
CA GLU A 154 -2.13 10.95 -9.75
C GLU A 154 -1.72 9.85 -10.74
N LEU A 155 -0.46 9.42 -10.73
CA LEU A 155 0.02 8.30 -11.54
C LEU A 155 -0.70 7.00 -11.18
N ALA A 156 -0.86 6.71 -9.89
CA ALA A 156 -1.59 5.53 -9.42
C ALA A 156 -3.05 5.56 -9.85
N SER A 157 -3.70 6.73 -9.73
CA SER A 157 -5.06 6.96 -10.23
C SER A 157 -5.17 6.73 -11.74
N ALA A 158 -4.22 7.28 -12.52
CA ALA A 158 -4.19 7.14 -13.98
C ALA A 158 -3.97 5.68 -14.43
N LEU A 159 -3.22 4.90 -13.66
CA LEU A 159 -3.03 3.46 -13.88
C LEU A 159 -4.20 2.61 -13.35
N SER A 160 -5.21 3.23 -12.72
CA SER A 160 -6.32 2.55 -12.06
C SER A 160 -5.86 1.52 -11.02
N ARG A 161 -4.81 1.86 -10.26
CA ARG A 161 -4.20 0.98 -9.25
C ARG A 161 -4.09 1.66 -7.88
N PRO A 162 -4.14 0.88 -6.79
CA PRO A 162 -3.81 1.39 -5.45
C PRO A 162 -2.43 2.03 -5.42
N LEU A 163 -2.26 3.02 -4.54
CA LEU A 163 -1.00 3.74 -4.38
C LEU A 163 0.18 2.78 -4.10
N GLY A 164 -0.03 1.76 -3.28
CA GLY A 164 1.02 0.79 -2.92
C GLY A 164 1.45 -0.15 -4.03
N CYS A 165 0.79 -0.15 -5.20
CA CYS A 165 1.23 -0.89 -6.38
C CYS A 165 2.22 -0.09 -7.22
N VAL A 166 2.21 1.25 -7.20
CA VAL A 166 2.92 2.08 -8.18
C VAL A 166 4.15 2.71 -7.55
N TRP A 167 5.33 2.46 -8.12
CA TRP A 167 6.62 2.89 -7.57
C TRP A 167 7.51 3.46 -8.69
N PRO A 168 7.45 4.79 -8.93
CA PRO A 168 8.38 5.47 -9.82
C PRO A 168 9.74 5.68 -9.13
N GLU A 169 10.82 5.28 -9.79
CA GLU A 169 12.19 5.43 -9.31
C GLU A 169 13.07 6.03 -10.41
N GLY A 170 14.01 6.90 -10.04
CA GLY A 170 15.00 7.45 -10.97
C GLY A 170 16.25 6.58 -11.04
N ASN A 171 16.88 6.52 -12.20
CA ASN A 171 18.24 5.97 -12.32
C ASN A 171 19.26 7.12 -12.47
N VAL A 172 19.87 7.48 -11.34
CA VAL A 172 20.84 8.58 -11.24
C VAL A 172 22.12 8.31 -12.04
N GLU A 173 22.49 7.04 -12.25
CA GLU A 173 23.74 6.68 -12.95
C GLU A 173 23.69 6.96 -14.45
N VAL A 174 22.50 7.01 -15.06
CA VAL A 174 22.36 7.21 -16.50
C VAL A 174 22.02 8.67 -16.84
N HIS A 175 20.86 9.16 -16.40
CA HIS A 175 20.50 10.57 -16.48
C HIS A 175 19.22 10.85 -15.66
N PRO A 176 19.00 12.10 -15.19
CA PRO A 176 17.84 12.48 -14.37
C PRO A 176 16.46 12.24 -15.01
N GLY A 177 16.40 12.07 -16.32
CA GLY A 177 15.18 11.74 -17.06
C GLY A 177 14.88 10.24 -17.19
N ARG A 178 15.70 9.33 -16.63
CA ARG A 178 15.50 7.88 -16.77
C ARG A 178 14.57 7.38 -15.66
N LEU A 179 13.32 7.09 -16.02
CA LEU A 179 12.29 6.59 -15.12
C LEU A 179 12.25 5.05 -15.16
N SER A 180 12.45 4.42 -14.01
CA SER A 180 12.12 3.03 -13.75
C SER A 180 10.78 2.99 -13.02
N LEU A 181 9.71 2.67 -13.73
CA LEU A 181 8.38 2.50 -13.16
C LEU A 181 8.15 1.03 -12.82
N TRP A 182 8.02 0.72 -11.53
CA TRP A 182 7.58 -0.60 -11.08
C TRP A 182 6.10 -0.56 -10.70
N VAL A 183 5.33 -1.55 -11.17
CA VAL A 183 3.90 -1.68 -10.92
C VAL A 183 3.59 -3.08 -10.41
N GLY A 184 3.25 -3.19 -9.13
CA GLY A 184 2.86 -4.43 -8.46
C GLY A 184 1.51 -4.98 -8.92
N ASP A 185 1.40 -6.31 -8.96
CA ASP A 185 0.14 -7.00 -9.25
C ASP A 185 -0.88 -6.78 -8.12
N ASP A 186 -0.42 -6.85 -6.87
CA ASP A 186 -1.19 -6.59 -5.66
C ASP A 186 -0.67 -5.36 -4.93
N ASP A 187 -1.50 -4.80 -4.04
CA ASP A 187 -1.05 -3.76 -3.12
C ASP A 187 -0.02 -4.34 -2.14
N LEU A 188 1.06 -3.60 -1.88
CA LEU A 188 2.11 -4.01 -0.95
C LEU A 188 1.54 -4.42 0.41
N SER A 189 0.48 -3.73 0.88
CA SER A 189 -0.21 -4.02 2.14
C SER A 189 -0.94 -5.38 2.16
N LYS A 190 -1.30 -5.92 1.00
CA LYS A 190 -2.02 -7.19 0.82
C LYS A 190 -1.13 -8.29 0.25
N SER A 191 0.06 -7.95 -0.21
CA SER A 191 1.00 -8.89 -0.80
C SER A 191 1.51 -9.91 0.23
N SER A 192 1.64 -11.16 -0.21
CA SER A 192 2.23 -12.22 0.61
C SER A 192 3.72 -11.94 0.81
N GLN A 193 4.15 -11.84 2.06
CA GLN A 193 5.55 -11.63 2.39
C GLN A 193 6.30 -12.96 2.43
N PRO A 194 7.51 -13.04 1.85
CA PRO A 194 8.34 -14.23 1.99
C PRO A 194 8.67 -14.46 3.47
N GLY A 195 8.82 -15.73 3.84
CA GLY A 195 9.19 -16.10 5.21
C GLY A 195 10.50 -15.44 5.63
N TRP A 196 10.59 -15.01 6.89
CA TRP A 196 11.78 -14.34 7.40
C TRP A 196 13.01 -15.26 7.28
N PRO A 197 14.11 -14.85 6.62
CA PRO A 197 15.20 -15.77 6.29
C PRO A 197 15.87 -16.44 7.50
N LEU A 198 15.95 -15.73 8.63
CA LEU A 198 16.58 -16.24 9.87
C LEU A 198 15.70 -17.23 10.63
N LEU A 199 14.43 -17.38 10.26
CA LEU A 199 13.52 -18.33 10.90
C LEU A 199 14.00 -19.79 10.76
N LYS A 200 14.73 -20.10 9.66
CA LYS A 200 15.23 -21.46 9.38
C LYS A 200 16.69 -21.69 9.74
N SER A 201 17.53 -20.64 9.74
CA SER A 201 18.97 -20.79 9.99
C SER A 201 19.30 -21.00 11.47
N GLY A 202 18.47 -20.48 12.38
CA GLY A 202 18.62 -20.64 13.83
C GLY A 202 19.84 -19.94 14.44
N THR A 203 20.65 -19.24 13.64
CA THR A 203 21.81 -18.46 14.07
C THR A 203 21.92 -17.18 13.25
N ALA A 204 22.42 -16.12 13.87
CA ALA A 204 22.71 -14.83 13.24
C ALA A 204 24.02 -14.25 13.78
N SER A 205 24.56 -13.26 13.07
CA SER A 205 25.68 -12.46 13.56
C SER A 205 25.38 -10.99 13.30
N LEU A 206 25.37 -10.19 14.35
CA LEU A 206 25.11 -8.74 14.29
C LEU A 206 26.20 -7.97 13.53
N PHE A 207 27.34 -8.62 13.28
CA PHE A 207 28.46 -8.15 12.47
C PHE A 207 28.21 -8.28 10.97
N ARG A 208 27.14 -8.98 10.56
CA ARG A 208 26.74 -9.17 9.17
C ARG A 208 25.39 -8.50 8.89
N PRO A 209 25.03 -8.26 7.62
CA PRO A 209 23.70 -7.76 7.27
C PRO A 209 22.61 -8.72 7.75
N VAL A 210 21.74 -8.23 8.64
CA VAL A 210 20.58 -8.94 9.17
C VAL A 210 19.37 -8.62 8.28
N PRO A 211 18.61 -9.62 7.78
CA PRO A 211 17.40 -9.38 7.01
C PRO A 211 16.34 -8.73 7.91
N PHE A 212 15.92 -7.52 7.56
CA PHE A 212 14.96 -6.73 8.32
C PHE A 212 13.59 -6.65 7.65
N GLY A 213 13.54 -6.71 6.32
CA GLY A 213 12.28 -6.65 5.61
C GLY A 213 12.45 -7.01 4.15
N THR A 214 11.48 -6.58 3.36
CA THR A 214 11.39 -6.82 1.93
C THR A 214 11.04 -5.52 1.23
N ASP A 215 11.64 -5.29 0.06
CA ASP A 215 11.22 -4.21 -0.81
C ASP A 215 9.90 -4.55 -1.52
N GLN A 216 9.36 -3.59 -2.28
CA GLN A 216 8.14 -3.80 -3.04
C GLN A 216 8.25 -4.94 -4.08
N ARG A 217 9.46 -5.33 -4.47
CA ARG A 217 9.76 -6.40 -5.42
C ARG A 217 9.95 -7.76 -4.73
N GLY A 218 9.82 -7.82 -3.40
CA GLY A 218 10.03 -9.01 -2.58
C GLY A 218 11.49 -9.36 -2.31
N ARG A 219 12.43 -8.45 -2.61
CA ARG A 219 13.86 -8.66 -2.35
C ARG A 219 14.17 -8.35 -0.89
N PRO A 220 15.05 -9.11 -0.23
CA PRO A 220 15.37 -8.89 1.16
C PRO A 220 16.11 -7.55 1.34
N VAL A 221 15.60 -6.72 2.25
CA VAL A 221 16.24 -5.51 2.74
C VAL A 221 16.92 -5.85 4.05
N ALA A 222 18.23 -5.65 4.11
CA ALA A 222 19.04 -5.97 5.27
C ALA A 222 19.57 -4.71 5.97
N VAL A 223 19.76 -4.82 7.28
CA VAL A 223 20.35 -3.80 8.15
C VAL A 223 21.59 -4.39 8.81
N THR A 224 22.68 -3.63 8.88
CA THR A 224 23.85 -4.02 9.68
C THR A 224 23.82 -3.23 10.99
N LEU A 225 23.74 -3.94 12.12
CA LEU A 225 23.67 -3.30 13.45
C LEU A 225 25.05 -2.98 14.03
N MET A 226 26.11 -3.66 13.58
CA MET A 226 27.47 -3.31 13.95
C MET A 226 27.80 -1.88 13.54
N PHE A 227 28.24 -1.07 14.51
CA PHE A 227 28.56 0.36 14.35
C PHE A 227 27.39 1.27 13.99
N ALA A 228 26.14 0.79 14.06
CA ALA A 228 24.97 1.59 13.75
C ALA A 228 24.04 1.67 14.96
N SER A 229 23.49 2.86 15.19
CA SER A 229 22.34 3.06 16.07
C SER A 229 21.10 3.26 15.21
N MET A 230 19.98 2.69 15.62
CA MET A 230 18.71 2.80 14.90
C MET A 230 17.66 3.50 15.75
N VAL A 231 16.86 4.35 15.10
CA VAL A 231 15.67 4.96 15.70
C VAL A 231 14.45 4.51 14.89
N ILE A 232 13.43 3.98 15.57
CA ILE A 232 12.17 3.54 14.96
C ILE A 232 11.04 4.46 15.43
N GLY A 233 10.55 5.30 14.53
CA GLY A 233 9.42 6.21 14.75
C GLY A 233 8.21 5.80 13.91
N SER A 234 7.04 5.67 14.54
CA SER A 234 5.78 5.51 13.82
C SER A 234 4.61 6.00 14.68
N ILE A 235 3.47 6.23 14.05
CA ILE A 235 2.18 6.30 14.75
C ILE A 235 1.78 4.92 15.30
N PRO A 236 0.91 4.84 16.32
CA PRO A 236 0.41 3.57 16.84
C PRO A 236 -0.22 2.69 15.75
N ARG A 237 -0.12 1.36 15.91
CA ARG A 237 -0.71 0.31 15.03
C ARG A 237 -0.10 0.18 13.62
N VAL A 238 1.04 0.81 13.33
CA VAL A 238 1.75 0.68 12.04
C VAL A 238 2.86 -0.38 12.06
N GLY A 239 3.14 -0.97 13.23
CA GLY A 239 4.10 -2.08 13.34
C GLY A 239 5.45 -1.72 13.98
N LYS A 240 5.59 -0.58 14.66
CA LYS A 240 6.81 -0.22 15.42
C LYS A 240 7.28 -1.34 16.34
N THR A 241 6.38 -1.90 17.14
CA THR A 241 6.72 -2.97 18.08
C THR A 241 7.17 -4.25 17.35
N VAL A 242 6.54 -4.58 16.22
CA VAL A 242 6.94 -5.74 15.40
C VAL A 242 8.32 -5.53 14.79
N ALA A 243 8.59 -4.34 14.26
CA ALA A 243 9.90 -3.97 13.71
C ALA A 243 11.01 -4.03 14.78
N ALA A 244 10.75 -3.51 15.97
CA ALA A 244 11.70 -3.58 17.10
C ALA A 244 11.94 -5.04 17.52
N ARG A 245 10.88 -5.83 17.68
CA ARG A 245 10.97 -7.27 18.01
C ARG A 245 11.79 -8.04 16.98
N LEU A 246 11.64 -7.74 15.69
CA LEU A 246 12.40 -8.43 14.63
C LEU A 246 13.91 -8.26 14.78
N LEU A 247 14.38 -7.07 15.16
CA LEU A 247 15.79 -6.80 15.42
C LEU A 247 16.25 -7.48 16.73
N LEU A 248 15.42 -7.46 17.77
CA LEU A 248 15.72 -8.16 19.03
C LEU A 248 15.80 -9.66 18.83
N LEU A 249 14.93 -10.25 17.99
CA LEU A 249 15.01 -11.67 17.61
C LEU A 249 16.30 -11.96 16.85
N ALA A 250 16.73 -11.07 15.95
CA ALA A 250 18.02 -11.24 15.29
C ALA A 250 19.20 -11.17 16.28
N GLY A 251 19.13 -10.29 17.27
CA GLY A 251 20.08 -10.26 18.39
C GLY A 251 20.05 -11.53 19.22
N ALA A 252 18.88 -12.10 19.46
CA ALA A 252 18.72 -13.33 20.25
C ALA A 252 19.31 -14.55 19.55
N LEU A 253 19.42 -14.51 18.22
CA LEU A 253 20.07 -15.54 17.42
C LEU A 253 21.61 -15.38 17.35
N ASP A 254 22.16 -14.28 17.85
CA ASP A 254 23.60 -14.07 17.99
C ASP A 254 24.03 -14.39 19.43
N VAL A 255 24.72 -15.53 19.61
CA VAL A 255 25.16 -16.01 20.92
C VAL A 255 26.16 -15.09 21.64
N LEU A 256 26.73 -14.11 20.92
CA LEU A 256 27.66 -13.13 21.48
C LEU A 256 26.97 -11.82 21.89
N ALA A 257 25.66 -11.67 21.62
CA ALA A 257 24.92 -10.47 21.91
C ALA A 257 24.21 -10.55 23.26
N GLU A 258 24.30 -9.48 24.04
CA GLU A 258 23.49 -9.28 25.24
C GLU A 258 22.33 -8.34 24.90
N ILE A 259 21.11 -8.77 25.21
CA ILE A 259 19.90 -7.97 24.98
C ILE A 259 19.50 -7.29 26.27
N HIS A 260 19.45 -5.96 26.22
CA HIS A 260 18.97 -5.09 27.29
C HIS A 260 17.70 -4.40 26.78
N ALA A 261 16.53 -4.90 27.20
CA ALA A 261 15.24 -4.49 26.65
C ALA A 261 14.38 -3.80 27.72
N TYR A 262 13.94 -2.57 27.41
CA TYR A 262 13.14 -1.75 28.31
C TYR A 262 11.86 -1.31 27.62
N ASP A 263 10.71 -1.79 28.11
CA ASP A 263 9.38 -1.35 27.70
C ASP A 263 8.79 -0.38 28.73
N LEU A 264 9.07 0.91 28.54
CA LEU A 264 8.57 1.97 29.43
C LEU A 264 7.07 2.21 29.32
N LYS A 265 6.38 1.54 28.39
CA LYS A 265 4.92 1.63 28.29
C LYS A 265 4.23 0.73 29.31
N GLY A 266 4.94 -0.28 29.84
CA GLY A 266 4.38 -1.25 30.80
C GLY A 266 3.37 -2.24 30.22
N MET A 267 3.22 -2.30 28.89
CA MET A 267 2.24 -3.19 28.23
C MET A 267 2.81 -4.58 27.90
N GLY A 268 4.10 -4.82 28.19
CA GLY A 268 4.78 -6.06 27.83
C GLY A 268 4.97 -6.19 26.33
N ASP A 269 5.13 -5.07 25.63
CA ASP A 269 5.37 -5.04 24.19
C ASP A 269 6.66 -5.77 23.81
N LEU A 270 7.59 -6.00 24.74
CA LEU A 270 8.82 -6.78 24.52
C LEU A 270 8.83 -8.12 25.28
N ALA A 271 7.75 -8.50 25.98
CA ALA A 271 7.69 -9.73 26.78
C ALA A 271 8.05 -11.02 26.00
N PRO A 272 7.71 -11.18 24.69
CA PRO A 272 8.11 -12.37 23.95
C PRO A 272 9.62 -12.61 23.85
N VAL A 273 10.45 -11.57 24.02
CA VAL A 273 11.92 -11.72 24.03
C VAL A 273 12.52 -11.73 25.44
N GLU A 274 11.72 -11.56 26.49
CA GLU A 274 12.17 -11.59 27.89
C GLU A 274 13.01 -12.85 28.24
N PRO A 275 12.65 -14.07 27.82
CA PRO A 275 13.41 -15.28 28.17
C PRO A 275 14.86 -15.31 27.65
N VAL A 276 15.18 -14.48 26.66
CA VAL A 276 16.51 -14.37 26.04
C VAL A 276 17.21 -13.04 26.35
N CYS A 277 16.58 -12.19 27.16
CA CYS A 277 17.16 -10.91 27.56
C CYS A 277 18.16 -11.11 28.71
N HIS A 278 19.29 -10.39 28.64
CA HIS A 278 20.20 -10.24 29.77
C HIS A 278 19.58 -9.35 30.86
N ARG A 279 18.89 -8.28 30.41
CA ARG A 279 18.17 -7.33 31.26
C ARG A 279 16.83 -7.01 30.64
N TYR A 280 15.78 -7.06 31.45
CA TYR A 280 14.41 -6.77 31.00
C TYR A 280 13.60 -6.07 32.08
N ARG A 281 12.87 -5.01 31.67
CA ARG A 281 11.78 -4.41 32.44
C ARG A 281 10.66 -3.95 31.52
N ALA A 282 9.43 -4.14 31.99
CA ALA A 282 8.24 -3.57 31.37
C ALA A 282 7.48 -2.77 32.42
N GLY A 283 7.65 -1.45 32.39
CA GLY A 283 7.12 -0.55 33.39
C GLY A 283 7.85 0.78 33.40
N SER A 284 7.26 1.73 34.11
CA SER A 284 7.77 3.10 34.25
C SER A 284 7.73 3.57 35.69
N ASP A 285 7.61 2.64 36.64
CA ASP A 285 7.65 2.96 38.06
C ASP A 285 9.07 3.38 38.46
N ASN A 286 9.21 4.06 39.60
CA ASN A 286 10.52 4.54 40.05
C ASN A 286 11.57 3.43 40.15
N ASP A 287 11.15 2.23 40.55
CA ASP A 287 12.03 1.06 40.66
C ASP A 287 12.46 0.54 39.28
N ASP A 288 11.57 0.57 38.27
CA ASP A 288 11.90 0.19 36.90
C ASP A 288 12.90 1.17 36.27
N VAL A 289 12.66 2.46 36.47
CA VAL A 289 13.54 3.53 35.99
C VAL A 289 14.90 3.46 36.68
N ALA A 290 14.92 3.24 37.99
CA ALA A 290 16.16 3.08 38.75
C ALA A 290 16.96 1.85 38.27
N TYR A 291 16.28 0.73 37.99
CA TYR A 291 16.88 -0.47 37.44
C TYR A 291 17.51 -0.22 36.06
N GLY A 292 16.77 0.41 35.14
CA GLY A 292 17.30 0.74 33.81
C GLY A 292 18.49 1.71 33.87
N LEU A 293 18.45 2.70 34.76
CA LEU A 293 19.56 3.64 34.93
C LEU A 293 20.81 2.97 35.51
N ALA A 294 20.65 2.04 36.45
CA ALA A 294 21.75 1.27 37.01
C ALA A 294 22.43 0.43 35.92
N ASP A 295 21.64 -0.24 35.07
CA ASP A 295 22.16 -1.01 33.95
C ASP A 295 22.89 -0.16 32.91
N MET A 296 22.35 1.01 32.54
CA MET A 296 23.04 1.92 31.62
C MET A 296 24.41 2.38 32.15
N ARG A 297 24.54 2.59 33.46
CA ARG A 297 25.82 2.92 34.11
C ARG A 297 26.78 1.72 34.10
N GLU A 298 26.28 0.51 34.27
CA GLU A 298 27.06 -0.72 34.16
C GLU A 298 27.59 -0.90 32.72
N LEU A 299 26.74 -0.67 31.72
CA LEU A 299 27.12 -0.69 30.30
C LEU A 299 28.18 0.37 29.97
N GLU A 300 28.06 1.59 30.50
CA GLU A 300 29.08 2.64 30.35
C GLU A 300 30.45 2.20 30.90
N ALA A 301 30.45 1.58 32.10
CA ALA A 301 31.67 1.06 32.71
C ALA A 301 32.29 -0.07 31.87
N GLU A 302 31.47 -0.97 31.34
CA GLU A 302 31.93 -2.07 30.48
C GLU A 302 32.49 -1.57 29.14
N LEU A 303 31.83 -0.59 28.50
CA LEU A 303 32.35 0.05 27.29
C LEU A 303 33.71 0.71 27.56
N THR A 304 33.86 1.36 28.70
CA THR A 304 35.13 1.99 29.13
C THR A 304 36.22 0.94 29.36
N ARG A 305 35.88 -0.19 29.97
CA ARG A 305 36.80 -1.33 30.17
C ARG A 305 37.25 -1.93 28.84
N ARG A 306 36.32 -2.22 27.92
CA ARG A 306 36.62 -2.75 26.58
C ARG A 306 37.49 -1.79 25.78
N ALA A 307 37.20 -0.50 25.84
CA ALA A 307 38.02 0.53 25.20
C ALA A 307 39.46 0.56 25.75
N ARG A 308 39.66 0.31 27.05
CA ARG A 308 41.00 0.19 27.65
C ARG A 308 41.75 -1.04 27.12
N VAL A 309 41.12 -2.21 27.13
CA VAL A 309 41.71 -3.44 26.59
C VAL A 309 42.09 -3.28 25.13
N LEU A 310 41.22 -2.67 24.31
CA LEU A 310 41.50 -2.39 22.90
C LEU A 310 42.72 -1.47 22.70
N ARG A 311 43.02 -0.56 23.63
CA ARG A 311 44.21 0.30 23.57
C ARG A 311 45.50 -0.44 23.94
N GLU A 312 45.41 -1.46 24.79
CA GLU A 312 46.55 -2.25 25.27
C GLU A 312 46.93 -3.38 24.32
N LEU A 313 46.02 -3.79 23.42
CA LEU A 313 46.29 -4.83 22.42
C LEU A 313 47.38 -4.39 21.42
N PRO A 314 48.29 -5.31 21.02
CA PRO A 314 49.26 -5.06 19.97
C PRO A 314 48.61 -4.55 18.69
N ARG A 315 49.25 -3.56 18.05
CA ARG A 315 48.74 -2.90 16.82
C ARG A 315 48.57 -3.86 15.63
N GLU A 316 49.19 -5.04 15.69
CA GLU A 316 49.07 -6.10 14.68
C GLU A 316 47.77 -6.89 14.81
N LEU A 317 47.22 -7.00 16.03
CA LEU A 317 45.94 -7.67 16.31
C LEU A 317 44.76 -6.70 16.26
N CYS A 318 45.00 -5.40 16.44
CA CYS A 318 43.97 -4.39 16.31
C CYS A 318 43.81 -4.04 14.82
N PRO A 319 42.72 -4.44 14.15
CA PRO A 319 42.49 -4.02 12.77
C PRO A 319 42.50 -2.50 12.75
N ARG A 320 43.44 -1.89 12.00
CA ARG A 320 43.40 -0.45 11.75
C ARG A 320 41.99 -0.11 11.23
N PRO A 321 41.47 1.11 11.50
CA PRO A 321 40.51 1.73 10.60
C PRO A 321 41.25 1.97 9.27
N SER A 322 41.49 0.89 8.54
CA SER A 322 42.23 0.90 7.30
C SER A 322 41.33 1.59 6.30
N ARG A 323 41.87 2.66 5.71
CA ARG A 323 41.60 3.04 4.34
C ARG A 323 41.49 1.75 3.53
N ARG A 324 40.28 1.27 3.31
CA ARG A 324 40.02 0.20 2.35
C ARG A 324 40.46 0.80 1.02
N ARG A 325 41.55 0.29 0.46
CA ARG A 325 41.79 0.39 -0.98
C ARG A 325 40.52 -0.11 -1.64
N ALA A 326 39.86 0.76 -2.39
CA ALA A 326 38.88 0.34 -3.37
C ALA A 326 39.61 -0.57 -4.37
N SER A 327 39.51 -1.87 -4.18
CA SER A 327 39.82 -2.85 -5.21
C SER A 327 38.96 -4.09 -5.00
N SER A 328 38.22 -4.39 -6.07
CA SER A 328 37.41 -5.57 -6.39
C SER A 328 36.12 -5.82 -5.60
N GLY A 329 35.00 -5.54 -6.28
CA GLY A 329 33.75 -6.30 -6.13
C GLY A 329 32.63 -5.62 -5.35
N ASN A 330 32.11 -4.50 -5.88
CA ASN A 330 30.68 -4.16 -5.96
C ASN A 330 30.55 -2.71 -6.42
N GLY A 331 29.97 -2.53 -7.61
CA GLY A 331 29.81 -1.23 -8.26
C GLY A 331 28.79 -0.38 -7.53
N TRP A 332 29.28 0.61 -6.78
CA TRP A 332 28.60 1.86 -6.49
C TRP A 332 29.61 2.97 -6.78
N SER A 333 29.49 3.58 -7.95
CA SER A 333 30.38 4.64 -8.41
C SER A 333 29.96 5.98 -7.82
N THR A 334 30.68 6.46 -6.80
CA THR A 334 30.74 7.88 -6.49
C THR A 334 32.15 8.37 -6.76
N GLY A 335 32.32 8.95 -7.94
CA GLY A 335 33.54 9.62 -8.34
C GLY A 335 33.74 10.88 -7.51
N THR A 336 34.89 10.99 -6.86
CA THR A 336 35.44 12.28 -6.47
C THR A 336 36.90 12.29 -6.88
N SER A 337 37.13 12.88 -8.05
CA SER A 337 38.46 13.16 -8.59
C SER A 337 39.12 14.23 -7.73
N VAL A 338 40.15 13.85 -6.97
CA VAL A 338 41.12 14.81 -6.43
C VAL A 338 42.38 14.71 -7.27
N THR A 339 42.49 15.63 -8.22
CA THR A 339 43.72 16.00 -8.89
C THR A 339 44.68 16.59 -7.85
N ARG A 340 45.84 15.96 -7.64
CA ARG A 340 46.99 16.64 -7.05
C ARG A 340 48.15 16.61 -8.02
N SER A 341 48.54 17.82 -8.41
CA SER A 341 49.54 18.16 -9.40
C SER A 341 50.91 17.58 -9.07
N ARG A 342 51.59 17.13 -10.12
CA ARG A 342 53.05 16.92 -10.16
C ARG A 342 53.76 18.24 -9.81
N SER A 343 54.69 18.19 -8.86
CA SER A 343 55.86 19.08 -8.85
C SER A 343 57.13 18.23 -8.92
N ARG A 344 57.76 18.35 -10.09
CA ARG A 344 59.16 18.08 -10.44
C ARG A 344 60.05 19.06 -9.64
N ILE A 345 61.14 18.69 -8.97
CA ILE A 345 62.56 18.47 -9.41
C ILE A 345 63.46 18.90 -8.21
N PRO A 346 64.75 18.54 -8.09
CA PRO A 346 65.56 17.56 -8.82
C PRO A 346 65.79 16.25 -8.05
#